data_AF-A0A9D6FQF6-F1
#
_entry.id   AF-A0A9D6FQF6-F1
#
_cell.length_a   1.000
_cell.length_b   1.000
_cell.length_c   1.000
_cell.angle_alpha   90.00
_cell.angle_beta   90.00
_cell.angle_gamma   90.00
#
_symmetry.space_group_name_H-M   'P 1'
#
loop_
_entity.id
_entity.type
_entity.pdbx_description
1 polymer ?
#
loop_
_entity_poly.entity_id
_entity_poly.type
_entity_poly.pdbx_seq_one_letter_code
_entity_poly.pdbx_strand_id
1 'polypeptide(L)'
;MKCPFCLESIAPESTVCKFCRSELARKCPFCAETVAAEAKKCKFCHSDLSSPAGGPPRAARLSPHPVGEERDILKTILFTLLTFGIYGWIFFFRMAGDINRHSGRERVNPVLDLVLVLVTCGLWWLAVCYRYARAVYEMEVEEGCPTQDQSGICLLVGFLLGVFALLIVQDQLNKHWRLHRA
;
A
#
# COMPACT_ATOMS: atom_id res chain seq x y z
N MET A 1 29.93 18.88 -8.51
CA MET A 1 28.69 19.70 -8.51
C MET A 1 28.93 20.99 -7.74
N LYS A 2 28.04 21.99 -7.84
CA LYS A 2 28.15 23.21 -7.03
C LYS A 2 27.35 23.06 -5.74
N CYS A 3 27.92 23.49 -4.61
CA CYS A 3 27.20 23.53 -3.34
C CYS A 3 26.04 24.56 -3.41
N PRO A 4 24.81 24.21 -3.02
CA PRO A 4 23.67 25.13 -3.06
C PRO A 4 23.74 26.27 -2.04
N PHE A 5 24.59 26.16 -1.01
CA PHE A 5 24.72 27.17 0.05
C PHE A 5 25.87 28.16 -0.20
N CYS A 6 27.02 27.68 -0.69
CA CYS A 6 28.22 28.50 -0.85
C CYS A 6 28.75 28.58 -2.30
N LEU A 7 28.06 27.94 -3.26
CA LEU A 7 28.35 27.98 -4.71
C LEU A 7 29.71 27.43 -5.17
N GLU A 8 30.52 26.93 -4.24
CA GLU A 8 31.83 26.35 -4.50
C GLU A 8 31.74 24.94 -5.10
N SER A 9 32.78 24.53 -5.83
CA SER A 9 32.82 23.23 -6.50
C SER A 9 33.20 22.09 -5.55
N ILE A 10 32.35 21.06 -5.48
CA ILE A 10 32.48 19.89 -4.59
C ILE A 10 32.36 18.56 -5.35
N ALA A 11 32.87 17.49 -4.75
CA ALA A 11 32.74 16.12 -5.27
C ALA A 11 31.26 15.69 -5.26
N PRO A 12 30.78 14.97 -6.30
CA PRO A 12 29.38 14.57 -6.41
C PRO A 12 28.93 13.57 -5.32
N GLU A 13 29.85 12.86 -4.68
CA GLU A 13 29.58 11.90 -3.62
C GLU A 13 29.72 12.48 -2.20
N SER A 14 30.04 13.77 -2.05
CA SER A 14 30.26 14.37 -0.73
C SER A 14 28.96 14.58 0.04
N THR A 15 28.84 13.98 1.22
CA THR A 15 27.69 14.15 2.13
C THR A 15 27.74 15.45 2.95
N VAL A 16 28.90 16.09 3.03
CA VAL A 16 29.13 17.36 3.74
C VAL A 16 30.03 18.25 2.89
N CYS A 17 29.70 19.54 2.80
CA CYS A 17 30.52 20.51 2.07
C CYS A 17 31.80 20.87 2.85
N LYS A 18 32.97 20.74 2.24
CA LYS A 18 34.26 21.07 2.89
C LYS A 18 34.48 22.56 3.18
N PHE A 19 33.77 23.45 2.48
CA PHE A 19 33.95 24.91 2.60
C PHE A 19 33.01 25.54 3.61
N CYS A 20 31.70 25.24 3.54
CA CYS A 20 30.69 25.83 4.42
C CYS A 20 30.14 24.86 5.49
N ARG A 21 30.56 23.59 5.48
CA ARG A 21 30.12 22.53 6.40
C ARG A 21 28.62 22.21 6.38
N SER A 22 27.87 22.67 5.38
CA SER A 22 26.47 22.29 5.19
C SER A 22 26.33 20.79 4.91
N GLU A 23 25.33 20.14 5.50
CA GLU A 23 24.93 18.79 5.13
C GLU A 23 24.30 18.78 3.73
N LEU A 24 24.77 17.88 2.88
CA LEU A 24 24.33 17.69 1.50
C LEU A 24 23.70 16.31 1.30
N ALA A 25 23.37 15.62 2.40
CA ALA A 25 22.70 14.34 2.41
C ALA A 25 21.26 14.51 2.93
N ARG A 26 20.34 13.70 2.39
CA ARG A 26 18.98 13.59 2.89
C ARG A 26 18.57 12.12 2.96
N LYS A 27 17.57 11.80 3.78
CA LYS A 27 16.96 10.48 3.76
C LYS A 27 16.05 10.33 2.54
N CYS A 28 16.13 9.18 1.89
CA CYS A 28 15.21 8.80 0.83
C CYS A 28 13.79 8.70 1.39
N PRO A 29 12.78 9.37 0.82
CA PRO A 29 11.40 9.32 1.31
C PRO A 29 10.73 7.94 1.15
N PHE A 30 11.28 7.08 0.28
CA PHE A 30 10.69 5.77 -0.02
C PHE A 30 11.30 4.61 0.77
N CYS A 31 12.60 4.67 1.09
CA CYS A 31 13.32 3.57 1.76
C CYS A 31 14.14 4.00 2.99
N ALA A 32 14.04 5.27 3.40
CA ALA A 32 14.74 5.87 4.56
C ALA A 32 16.27 5.87 4.52
N GLU A 33 16.87 5.33 3.47
CA GLU A 33 18.32 5.23 3.29
C GLU A 33 18.95 6.57 2.90
N THR A 34 20.23 6.76 3.22
CA THR A 34 20.92 8.04 3.00
C THR A 34 21.28 8.22 1.53
N VAL A 35 20.79 9.32 0.92
CA VAL A 35 21.05 9.68 -0.48
C VAL A 35 21.56 11.11 -0.56
N ALA A 36 22.28 11.43 -1.64
CA ALA A 36 22.70 12.81 -1.91
C ALA A 36 21.48 13.72 -2.10
N ALA A 37 21.57 14.97 -1.64
CA ALA A 37 20.45 15.92 -1.65
C ALA A 37 19.88 16.10 -3.07
N GLU A 38 20.77 16.20 -4.06
CA GLU A 38 20.47 16.37 -5.49
C GLU A 38 20.30 15.06 -6.28
N ALA A 39 20.31 13.89 -5.61
CA ALA A 39 20.12 12.62 -6.29
C ALA A 39 18.76 12.57 -7.00
N LYS A 40 18.77 12.22 -8.29
CA LYS A 40 17.58 12.01 -9.14
C LYS A 40 17.02 10.58 -9.05
N LYS A 41 17.82 9.61 -8.62
CA LYS A 41 17.41 8.23 -8.37
C LYS A 41 18.05 7.70 -7.10
N CYS A 42 17.30 6.90 -6.33
CA CYS A 42 17.87 6.20 -5.19
C CYS A 42 18.70 5.00 -5.65
N LYS A 43 19.91 4.82 -5.10
CA LYS A 43 20.77 3.66 -5.42
C LYS A 43 20.34 2.35 -4.76
N PHE A 44 19.49 2.41 -3.73
CA PHE A 44 19.08 1.26 -2.93
C PHE A 44 17.70 0.73 -3.33
N CYS A 45 16.71 1.62 -3.49
CA CYS A 45 15.35 1.23 -3.88
C CYS A 45 14.97 1.64 -5.31
N HIS A 46 15.87 2.27 -6.06
CA HIS A 46 15.69 2.67 -7.46
C HIS A 46 14.52 3.64 -7.74
N SER A 47 13.89 4.19 -6.70
CA SER A 47 12.85 5.23 -6.82
C SER A 47 13.36 6.51 -7.47
N ASP A 48 12.49 7.16 -8.25
CA ASP A 48 12.76 8.45 -8.87
C ASP A 48 12.58 9.59 -7.86
N LEU A 49 13.62 10.40 -7.69
CA LEU A 49 13.72 11.51 -6.73
C LEU A 49 13.71 12.87 -7.44
N SER A 50 13.54 12.90 -8.77
CA SER A 50 13.64 14.09 -9.63
C SER A 50 12.48 15.07 -9.46
N SER A 51 11.34 14.59 -8.97
CA SER A 51 10.20 15.45 -8.63
C SER A 51 10.31 15.89 -7.16
N PRO A 52 10.06 17.17 -6.85
CA PRO A 52 9.89 17.57 -5.46
C PRO A 52 8.67 16.82 -4.91
N ALA A 53 8.91 15.91 -3.97
CA ALA A 53 7.91 15.50 -2.99
C ALA A 53 7.59 16.73 -2.13
N GLY A 54 6.81 17.66 -2.70
CA GLY A 54 6.58 18.99 -2.16
C GLY A 54 5.40 19.72 -2.82
N GLY A 55 4.52 19.01 -3.51
CA GLY A 55 3.11 19.40 -3.48
C GLY A 55 2.50 18.85 -2.19
N PRO A 56 1.43 19.45 -1.63
CA PRO A 56 0.60 18.71 -0.66
C PRO A 56 0.31 17.32 -1.25
N PRO A 57 0.14 16.25 -0.42
CA PRO A 57 -0.29 14.96 -0.95
C PRO A 57 -1.42 15.28 -1.90
N ARG A 58 -1.18 15.04 -3.19
CA ARG A 58 -2.08 15.49 -4.23
C ARG A 58 -3.31 14.68 -3.92
N ALA A 59 -4.28 15.32 -3.26
CA ALA A 59 -5.44 14.67 -2.68
C ALA A 59 -5.87 13.65 -3.71
N ALA A 60 -5.87 12.38 -3.28
CA ALA A 60 -6.10 11.21 -4.11
C ALA A 60 -7.01 11.64 -5.26
N ARG A 61 -6.58 11.48 -6.53
CA ARG A 61 -7.45 11.86 -7.66
C ARG A 61 -8.83 11.37 -7.30
N LEU A 62 -9.78 12.28 -7.03
CA LEU A 62 -11.08 11.89 -6.50
C LEU A 62 -11.60 10.84 -7.45
N SER A 63 -11.60 9.58 -7.02
CA SER A 63 -12.07 8.52 -7.88
C SER A 63 -13.56 8.81 -8.05
N PRO A 64 -14.09 8.84 -9.28
CA PRO A 64 -15.52 9.05 -9.50
C PRO A 64 -16.36 7.87 -8.95
N HIS A 65 -15.69 6.83 -8.45
CA HIS A 65 -16.26 5.60 -7.95
C HIS A 65 -16.55 5.68 -6.44
N PRO A 66 -17.65 5.07 -5.98
CA PRO A 66 -18.05 5.14 -4.59
C PRO A 66 -16.99 4.53 -3.67
N VAL A 67 -16.68 5.24 -2.59
CA VAL A 67 -15.79 4.79 -1.52
C VAL A 67 -16.50 3.66 -0.75
N GLY A 68 -15.74 2.62 -0.37
CA GLY A 68 -16.27 1.54 0.47
C GLY A 68 -16.57 1.99 1.90
N GLU A 69 -17.10 1.08 2.71
CA GLU A 69 -17.42 1.33 4.11
C GLU A 69 -16.17 1.15 5.00
N GLU A 70 -16.00 2.02 6.00
CA GLU A 70 -14.97 1.81 7.03
C GLU A 70 -15.46 0.74 8.00
N ARG A 71 -14.67 -0.32 8.19
CA ARG A 71 -15.06 -1.44 9.06
C ARG A 71 -14.07 -1.60 10.18
N ASP A 72 -14.59 -1.59 11.40
CA ASP A 72 -13.79 -1.86 12.59
C ASP A 72 -13.37 -3.34 12.60
N ILE A 73 -12.06 -3.57 12.65
CA ILE A 73 -11.44 -4.89 12.65
C ILE A 73 -11.90 -5.68 13.88
N LEU A 74 -12.03 -5.01 15.03
CA LEU A 74 -12.44 -5.66 16.28
C LEU A 74 -13.88 -6.16 16.19
N LYS A 75 -14.78 -5.36 15.61
CA LYS A 75 -16.17 -5.78 15.37
C LYS A 75 -16.24 -6.96 14.42
N THR A 76 -15.41 -6.96 13.38
CA THR A 76 -15.35 -8.06 12.40
C THR A 76 -14.93 -9.37 13.05
N ILE A 77 -13.89 -9.35 13.91
CA ILE A 77 -13.44 -10.53 14.66
C ILE A 77 -14.56 -11.01 15.60
N LEU A 78 -15.16 -10.09 16.36
CA LEU A 78 -16.22 -10.41 17.33
C LEU A 78 -17.42 -11.08 16.64
N PHE A 79 -17.91 -10.52 15.52
CA PHE A 79 -19.02 -11.10 14.78
C PHE A 79 -18.65 -12.43 14.12
N THR A 80 -17.41 -12.58 13.65
CA THR A 80 -16.92 -13.86 13.10
C THR A 80 -16.92 -14.94 14.17
N LEU A 81 -16.47 -14.64 15.40
CA LEU A 81 -16.49 -15.58 16.51
C LEU A 81 -17.93 -15.91 16.95
N LEU A 82 -18.79 -14.90 17.07
CA LEU A 82 -20.18 -15.05 17.49
C LEU A 82 -21.02 -15.89 16.52
N THR A 83 -20.73 -15.77 15.22
CA THR A 83 -21.47 -16.48 14.15
C THR A 83 -20.79 -17.78 13.72
N PHE A 84 -19.84 -18.30 14.50
CA PHE A 84 -19.09 -19.52 14.18
C PHE A 84 -18.44 -19.49 12.78
N GLY A 85 -17.85 -18.35 12.41
CA GLY A 85 -17.13 -18.17 11.15
C GLY A 85 -17.99 -17.74 9.96
N ILE A 86 -19.33 -17.80 10.05
CA ILE A 86 -20.22 -17.44 8.93
C ILE A 86 -20.04 -15.97 8.53
N TYR A 87 -19.94 -15.06 9.51
CA TYR A 87 -19.73 -13.65 9.23
C TYR A 87 -18.40 -13.38 8.49
N GLY A 88 -17.36 -14.20 8.71
CA GLY A 88 -16.08 -14.07 8.00
C GLY A 88 -16.25 -14.22 6.48
N TRP A 89 -17.12 -15.13 6.04
CA TRP A 89 -17.46 -15.27 4.62
C TRP A 89 -18.25 -14.07 4.10
N ILE A 90 -19.25 -13.59 4.84
CA ILE A 90 -20.02 -12.40 4.44
C ILE A 90 -19.09 -11.18 4.30
N PHE A 91 -18.16 -11.02 5.24
CA PHE A 91 -17.14 -9.99 5.21
C PHE A 91 -16.26 -10.10 3.97
N PHE A 92 -15.81 -11.31 3.63
CA PHE A 92 -15.03 -11.57 2.41
C PHE A 92 -15.75 -11.12 1.13
N PHE A 93 -17.03 -11.47 0.97
CA PHE A 93 -17.84 -11.05 -0.18
C PHE A 93 -18.03 -9.52 -0.23
N ARG A 94 -18.26 -8.88 0.92
CA ARG A 94 -18.42 -7.42 1.00
C ARG A 94 -17.14 -6.68 0.61
N MET A 95 -16.00 -7.12 1.11
CA MET A 95 -14.69 -6.56 0.78
C MET A 95 -14.39 -6.65 -0.71
N ALA A 96 -14.63 -7.82 -1.34
CA ALA A 96 -14.46 -7.99 -2.77
C ALA A 96 -15.35 -7.02 -3.58
N GLY A 97 -16.58 -6.84 -3.13
CA GLY A 97 -17.52 -5.88 -3.72
C GLY A 97 -17.03 -4.44 -3.60
N ASP A 98 -16.47 -4.04 -2.46
CA ASP A 98 -15.90 -2.70 -2.28
C ASP A 98 -14.71 -2.44 -3.22
N ILE A 99 -13.79 -3.41 -3.33
CA ILE A 99 -12.64 -3.34 -4.24
C ILE A 99 -13.10 -3.16 -5.69
N ASN A 100 -14.04 -3.99 -6.16
CA ASN A 100 -14.52 -3.92 -7.54
C ASN A 100 -15.32 -2.64 -7.83
N ARG A 101 -16.17 -2.22 -6.89
CA ARG A 101 -16.96 -0.98 -7.03
C ARG A 101 -16.06 0.23 -7.12
N HIS A 102 -15.06 0.32 -6.25
CA HIS A 102 -14.14 1.46 -6.23
C HIS A 102 -13.18 1.46 -7.42
N SER A 103 -12.72 0.28 -7.85
CA SER A 103 -11.85 0.19 -9.02
C SER A 103 -12.56 0.50 -10.35
N GLY A 104 -13.89 0.49 -10.40
CA GLY A 104 -14.65 0.60 -11.65
C GLY A 104 -14.49 -0.59 -12.61
N ARG A 105 -13.84 -1.68 -12.17
CA ARG A 105 -13.62 -2.92 -12.93
C ARG A 105 -13.63 -4.13 -12.00
N GLU A 106 -13.92 -5.30 -12.55
CA GLU A 106 -13.88 -6.57 -11.82
C GLU A 106 -12.42 -7.03 -11.65
N ARG A 107 -11.78 -6.67 -10.53
CA ARG A 107 -10.41 -7.12 -10.20
C ARG A 107 -10.38 -8.48 -9.52
N VAL A 108 -11.36 -8.72 -8.65
CA VAL A 108 -11.46 -9.93 -7.84
C VAL A 108 -12.84 -10.54 -8.01
N ASN A 109 -12.95 -11.87 -8.05
CA ASN A 109 -14.24 -12.54 -8.17
C ASN A 109 -14.44 -13.45 -6.96
N PRO A 110 -15.21 -13.01 -5.95
CA PRO A 110 -15.31 -13.73 -4.68
C PRO A 110 -16.04 -15.08 -4.82
N VAL A 111 -16.92 -15.23 -5.81
CA VAL A 111 -17.64 -16.50 -6.05
C VAL A 111 -16.68 -17.53 -6.65
N LEU A 112 -15.91 -17.13 -7.67
CA LEU A 112 -14.91 -17.99 -8.29
C LEU A 112 -13.79 -18.33 -7.29
N ASP A 113 -13.34 -17.35 -6.50
CA ASP A 113 -12.36 -17.57 -5.44
C ASP A 113 -12.87 -18.55 -4.38
N LEU A 114 -14.14 -18.45 -3.96
CA LEU A 114 -14.76 -19.42 -3.04
C LEU A 114 -14.79 -20.83 -3.62
N VAL A 115 -15.22 -20.97 -4.88
CA VAL A 115 -15.26 -22.27 -5.56
C VAL A 115 -13.86 -22.87 -5.63
N LEU A 116 -12.84 -22.08 -5.98
CA LEU A 116 -11.46 -22.55 -6.04
C LEU A 116 -10.90 -22.90 -4.66
N VAL A 117 -11.23 -22.13 -3.61
CA VAL A 117 -10.90 -22.50 -2.21
C VAL A 117 -11.50 -23.87 -1.86
N LEU A 118 -12.75 -24.12 -2.24
CA LEU A 118 -13.40 -25.41 -1.96
C LEU A 118 -12.77 -26.56 -2.76
N VAL A 119 -12.55 -26.38 -4.07
CA VAL A 119 -11.98 -27.40 -4.97
C VAL A 119 -10.53 -27.73 -4.61
N THR A 120 -9.76 -26.75 -4.17
CA THR A 120 -8.34 -26.92 -3.80
C THR A 120 -8.15 -27.26 -2.31
N CYS A 121 -9.23 -27.60 -1.58
CA CYS A 121 -9.19 -27.91 -0.15
C CYS A 121 -8.49 -26.83 0.69
N GLY A 122 -8.74 -25.55 0.39
CA GLY A 122 -8.17 -24.42 1.12
C GLY A 122 -6.84 -23.91 0.57
N LEU A 123 -6.16 -24.62 -0.34
CA LEU A 123 -4.86 -24.16 -0.86
C LEU A 123 -4.97 -22.84 -1.64
N TRP A 124 -6.05 -22.64 -2.40
CA TRP A 124 -6.32 -21.39 -3.12
C TRP A 124 -6.47 -20.19 -2.19
N TRP A 125 -6.71 -20.39 -0.89
CA TRP A 125 -6.81 -19.30 0.08
C TRP A 125 -5.55 -18.42 0.11
N LEU A 126 -4.37 -19.02 -0.07
CA LEU A 126 -3.11 -18.27 -0.15
C LEU A 126 -3.08 -17.34 -1.37
N ALA A 127 -3.58 -17.82 -2.51
CA ALA A 127 -3.71 -17.02 -3.72
C ALA A 127 -4.72 -15.89 -3.53
N VAL A 128 -5.82 -16.13 -2.83
CA VAL A 128 -6.82 -15.10 -2.47
C VAL A 128 -6.17 -13.99 -1.64
N CYS A 129 -5.46 -14.34 -0.56
CA CYS A 129 -4.76 -13.36 0.29
C CYS A 129 -3.81 -12.47 -0.51
N TYR A 130 -3.01 -13.07 -1.40
CA TYR A 130 -2.10 -12.34 -2.27
C TYR A 130 -2.83 -11.46 -3.30
N ARG A 131 -3.82 -12.00 -4.01
CA ARG A 131 -4.55 -11.30 -5.07
C ARG A 131 -5.35 -10.11 -4.53
N TYR A 132 -5.96 -10.26 -3.36
CA TYR A 132 -6.74 -9.18 -2.73
C TYR A 132 -5.83 -8.04 -2.27
N ALA A 133 -4.71 -8.34 -1.61
CA ALA A 133 -3.72 -7.34 -1.22
C ALA A 133 -3.15 -6.61 -2.45
N ARG A 134 -2.83 -7.35 -3.51
CA ARG A 134 -2.33 -6.79 -4.76
C ARG A 134 -3.37 -5.93 -5.47
N ALA A 135 -4.64 -6.32 -5.47
CA ALA A 135 -5.72 -5.53 -6.04
C ALA A 135 -5.87 -4.16 -5.36
N VAL A 136 -5.76 -4.12 -4.02
CA VAL A 136 -5.75 -2.85 -3.27
C VAL A 136 -4.53 -2.01 -3.61
N TYR A 137 -3.33 -2.61 -3.59
CA TYR A 137 -2.11 -1.91 -3.97
C TYR A 137 -2.19 -1.28 -5.38
N GLU A 138 -2.67 -2.02 -6.37
CA GLU A 138 -2.80 -1.51 -7.74
C GLU A 138 -3.81 -0.36 -7.83
N MET A 139 -4.92 -0.40 -7.08
CA MET A 139 -5.87 0.72 -7.02
C MET A 139 -5.20 1.98 -6.45
N GLU A 140 -4.51 1.84 -5.34
CA GLU A 140 -3.88 2.98 -4.68
C GLU A 140 -2.73 3.58 -5.53
N VAL A 141 -1.98 2.74 -6.26
CA VAL A 141 -0.93 3.19 -7.20
C VAL A 141 -1.54 3.96 -8.39
N GLU A 142 -2.65 3.49 -8.95
CA GLU A 142 -3.34 4.17 -10.04
C GLU A 142 -3.86 5.56 -9.61
N GLU A 143 -4.30 5.69 -8.36
CA GLU A 143 -4.77 6.95 -7.79
C GLU A 143 -3.62 7.89 -7.36
N GLY A 144 -2.40 7.37 -7.29
CA GLY A 144 -1.21 8.12 -6.86
C GLY A 144 -1.16 8.35 -5.35
N CYS A 145 -1.82 7.49 -4.57
CA CYS A 145 -1.81 7.52 -3.10
C CYS A 145 -0.44 7.10 -2.54
N PRO A 146 -0.11 7.45 -1.29
CA PRO A 146 1.08 6.94 -0.62
C PRO A 146 0.93 5.43 -0.33
N THR A 147 1.49 4.60 -1.21
CA THR A 147 1.33 3.13 -1.14
C THR A 147 2.56 2.40 -0.63
N GLN A 148 2.33 1.30 0.10
CA GLN A 148 3.35 0.29 0.39
C GLN A 148 2.86 -1.07 -0.09
N ASP A 149 3.66 -1.81 -0.87
CA ASP A 149 3.27 -3.15 -1.30
C ASP A 149 3.24 -4.11 -0.10
N GLN A 150 2.03 -4.50 0.31
CA GLN A 150 1.80 -5.45 1.41
C GLN A 150 1.45 -6.86 0.92
N SER A 151 1.52 -7.12 -0.39
CA SER A 151 1.11 -8.40 -0.98
C SER A 151 1.96 -9.57 -0.47
N GLY A 152 3.27 -9.36 -0.29
CA GLY A 152 4.18 -10.37 0.26
C GLY A 152 3.92 -10.67 1.74
N ILE A 153 3.62 -9.65 2.54
CA ILE A 153 3.25 -9.82 3.96
C ILE A 153 1.93 -10.58 4.07
N CYS A 154 0.93 -10.23 3.25
CA CYS A 154 -0.36 -10.93 3.24
C CYS A 154 -0.24 -12.39 2.80
N LEU A 155 0.71 -12.73 1.91
CA LEU A 155 1.00 -14.11 1.55
C LEU A 155 1.62 -14.88 2.72
N LEU A 156 2.62 -14.30 3.39
CA LEU A 156 3.27 -14.90 4.56
C LEU A 156 2.26 -15.11 5.71
N VAL A 157 1.46 -14.08 6.02
CA VAL A 157 0.41 -14.15 7.04
C VAL A 157 -0.69 -15.11 6.61
N GLY A 158 -1.06 -15.14 5.34
CA GLY A 158 -2.04 -16.07 4.80
C GLY A 158 -1.65 -17.53 5.01
N PHE A 159 -0.34 -17.83 4.90
CA PHE A 159 0.21 -19.15 5.14
C PHE A 159 0.15 -19.59 6.61
N LEU A 160 0.44 -18.67 7.55
CA LEU A 160 0.47 -18.99 8.97
C LEU A 160 -0.90 -18.87 9.65
N LEU A 161 -1.69 -17.87 9.22
CA LEU A 161 -2.82 -17.29 9.92
C LEU A 161 -3.84 -16.78 8.89
N GLY A 162 -4.38 -17.68 8.07
CA GLY A 162 -5.19 -17.40 6.87
C GLY A 162 -6.25 -16.31 7.03
N VAL A 163 -7.01 -16.29 8.12
CA VAL A 163 -8.09 -15.31 8.36
C VAL A 163 -7.54 -13.90 8.62
N PHE A 164 -6.36 -13.78 9.21
CA PHE A 164 -5.76 -12.49 9.57
C PHE A 164 -5.24 -11.71 8.36
N ALA A 165 -4.88 -12.39 7.26
CA ALA A 165 -4.45 -11.72 6.05
C ALA A 165 -5.54 -10.79 5.47
N LEU A 166 -6.81 -11.20 5.54
CA LEU A 166 -7.92 -10.35 5.10
C LEU A 166 -8.17 -9.14 6.02
N LEU A 167 -7.82 -9.25 7.30
CA LEU A 167 -7.90 -8.12 8.24
C LEU A 167 -6.85 -7.05 7.91
N ILE A 168 -5.67 -7.46 7.45
CA ILE A 168 -4.62 -6.54 6.96
C ILE A 168 -5.12 -5.79 5.73
N VAL A 169 -5.72 -6.51 4.76
CA VAL A 169 -6.31 -5.89 3.57
C VAL A 169 -7.41 -4.88 3.94
N GLN A 170 -8.24 -5.21 4.93
CA GLN A 170 -9.28 -4.29 5.41
C GLN A 170 -8.70 -3.07 6.15
N ASP A 171 -7.60 -3.20 6.89
CA ASP A 171 -6.91 -2.04 7.49
C ASP A 171 -6.39 -1.09 6.42
N GLN A 172 -5.81 -1.62 5.34
CA GLN A 172 -5.38 -0.82 4.18
C GLN A 172 -6.56 -0.11 3.52
N LEU A 173 -7.64 -0.84 3.23
CA LEU A 173 -8.87 -0.25 2.70
C LEU A 173 -9.42 0.85 3.61
N ASN A 174 -9.42 0.66 4.94
CA ASN A 174 -9.87 1.69 5.88
C ASN A 174 -9.00 2.95 5.84
N LYS A 175 -7.67 2.80 5.73
CA LYS A 175 -6.76 3.94 5.55
C LYS A 175 -7.04 4.65 4.23
N HIS A 176 -7.25 3.89 3.16
CA HIS A 176 -7.62 4.41 1.84
C HIS A 176 -8.94 5.20 1.87
N TRP A 177 -9.98 4.64 2.49
CA TRP A 177 -11.27 5.32 2.66
C TRP A 177 -11.18 6.62 3.44
N ARG A 178 -10.34 6.67 4.47
CA ARG A 178 -10.10 7.91 5.23
C ARG A 178 -9.41 8.98 4.39
N LEU A 179 -8.52 8.61 3.46
CA LEU A 179 -7.88 9.58 2.56
C LEU A 179 -8.88 10.22 1.60
N HIS A 180 -9.88 9.47 1.14
CA HIS A 180 -10.91 9.98 0.21
C HIS A 180 -12.06 10.75 0.89
N ARG A 181 -12.21 10.62 2.21
CA ARG A 181 -13.24 11.35 2.99
C ARG A 181 -12.73 12.62 3.69
N ALA A 182 -11.41 12.85 3.69
CA ALA A 182 -10.76 14.00 4.31
C ALA A 182 -10.70 15.21 3.37
#